data_AF-A0A183PLJ5-F1
#
_entry.id   AF-A0A183PLJ5-F1
#
_cell.length_a   1.000
_cell.length_b   1.000
_cell.length_c   1.000
_cell.angle_alpha   90.00
_cell.angle_beta   90.00
_cell.angle_gamma   90.00
#
_symmetry.space_group_name_H-M   'P 1'
#
loop_
_entity.id
_entity.type
_entity.pdbx_description
1 polymer ?
#
loop_
_entity_poly.entity_id
_entity_poly.type
_entity_poly.pdbx_seq_one_letter_code
_entity_poly.pdbx_strand_id
1 'polypeptide(L)'
;MLSADISQLSTICCVNDVRNILQMLGLPLPVELQMLMMPRILRNPVNQIRYSDVIFYAACALDSTTMTSFEASSGLNRYDFFLGGACNPTTWRKEVAIPILDRLGLTYYNPQVDDWSPELMELERKAKSVSDILLFVFENWRTRGLVSLLEATYLASQKKPLVLCISKVKCTDFPSAAGENISKLEYHFLEEAMNCFIQLIKRLKIPCFSEVETAVNYAVHNSHLVSCFINFLDCFVSGTFFGIELMNSLIDHVCYFTVYTH
;
A
#
# COMPACT_ATOMS: atom_id res chain seq x y z
N MET A 1 3.53 7.87 -9.44
CA MET A 1 2.95 9.02 -10.15
C MET A 1 2.41 10.11 -9.21
N LEU A 2 2.30 9.89 -7.89
CA LEU A 2 1.55 10.81 -7.00
C LEU A 2 2.39 11.72 -6.08
N SER A 3 3.73 11.77 -6.16
CA SER A 3 4.54 12.34 -5.05
C SER A 3 5.00 13.81 -5.17
N ALA A 4 4.78 14.53 -6.28
CA ALA A 4 5.26 15.92 -6.41
C ALA A 4 4.17 16.99 -6.24
N ASP A 5 3.15 16.96 -7.10
CA ASP A 5 2.13 18.03 -7.19
C ASP A 5 1.05 17.97 -6.09
N ILE A 6 1.11 16.95 -5.25
CA ILE A 6 0.08 16.57 -4.28
C ILE A 6 0.56 16.85 -2.83
N SER A 7 1.69 17.55 -2.70
CA SER A 7 2.31 17.86 -1.41
C SER A 7 1.58 18.96 -0.60
N GLN A 8 0.59 19.63 -1.19
CA GLN A 8 -0.29 20.59 -0.51
C GLN A 8 -1.78 20.25 -0.66
N LEU A 9 -2.15 18.99 -0.45
CA LEU A 9 -3.54 18.61 -0.51
C LEU A 9 -4.34 19.13 0.69
N SER A 10 -5.33 19.97 0.38
CA SER A 10 -6.58 20.00 1.13
C SER A 10 -7.17 18.57 1.18
N THR A 11 -7.95 18.21 2.20
CA THR A 11 -8.67 16.91 2.28
C THR A 11 -9.72 16.69 1.18
N ILE A 12 -9.74 17.57 0.18
CA ILE A 12 -10.66 17.63 -0.94
C ILE A 12 -9.83 17.57 -2.23
N CYS A 13 -10.34 16.85 -3.22
CA CYS A 13 -9.75 16.75 -4.56
C CYS A 13 -10.65 17.44 -5.59
N CYS A 14 -10.05 18.04 -6.62
CA CYS A 14 -10.81 18.61 -7.71
C CYS A 14 -11.26 17.51 -8.69
N VAL A 15 -12.24 17.82 -9.56
CA VAL A 15 -12.76 16.87 -10.55
C VAL A 15 -11.67 16.32 -11.48
N ASN A 16 -10.65 17.12 -11.79
CA ASN A 16 -9.53 16.69 -12.62
C ASN A 16 -8.64 15.68 -11.88
N ASP A 17 -8.39 15.86 -10.59
CA ASP A 17 -7.64 14.91 -9.77
C ASP A 17 -8.35 13.56 -9.74
N VAL A 18 -9.67 13.57 -9.54
CA VAL A 18 -10.50 12.36 -9.56
C VAL A 18 -10.40 11.66 -10.90
N ARG A 19 -10.55 12.40 -12.01
CA ARG A 19 -10.42 11.83 -13.35
C ARG A 19 -9.07 11.13 -13.54
N ASN A 20 -7.99 11.79 -13.16
CA ASN A 20 -6.64 11.25 -13.28
C ASN A 20 -6.46 9.99 -12.41
N ILE A 21 -6.95 10.00 -11.17
CA ILE A 21 -6.88 8.85 -10.26
C ILE A 21 -7.64 7.65 -10.83
N LEU A 22 -8.87 7.85 -11.32
CA LEU A 22 -9.67 6.76 -11.89
C LEU A 22 -9.04 6.17 -13.15
N GLN A 23 -8.51 7.02 -14.02
CA GLN A 23 -7.75 6.59 -15.20
C GLN A 23 -6.51 5.78 -14.81
N MET A 24 -5.76 6.24 -13.79
CA MET A 24 -4.61 5.48 -13.27
C MET A 24 -5.04 4.10 -12.78
N LEU A 25 -6.14 4.02 -12.03
CA LEU A 25 -6.70 2.76 -11.51
C LEU A 25 -7.23 1.82 -12.60
N GLY A 26 -7.27 2.25 -13.87
CA GLY A 26 -7.88 1.48 -14.96
C GLY A 26 -9.39 1.31 -14.78
N LEU A 27 -10.00 2.14 -13.94
CA LEU A 27 -11.43 2.09 -13.68
C LEU A 27 -12.16 2.89 -14.75
N PRO A 28 -13.34 2.43 -15.20
CA PRO A 28 -14.15 3.21 -16.11
C PRO A 28 -14.40 4.57 -15.47
N LEU A 29 -14.25 5.64 -16.24
CA LEU A 29 -14.81 6.93 -15.84
C LEU A 29 -16.32 6.71 -15.83
N PRO A 30 -16.99 6.75 -14.66
CA PRO A 30 -18.41 6.52 -14.64
C PRO A 30 -19.03 7.60 -15.53
N VAL A 31 -19.90 7.18 -16.46
CA VAL A 31 -20.82 8.11 -17.16
C VAL A 31 -21.59 8.92 -16.10
N GLU A 32 -21.70 8.35 -14.90
CA GLU A 32 -22.22 8.80 -13.62
C GLU A 32 -21.22 9.46 -12.65
N LEU A 33 -20.11 10.06 -13.09
CA LEU A 33 -19.44 11.06 -12.22
C LEU A 33 -20.48 12.12 -11.82
N GLN A 34 -21.55 12.35 -12.60
CA GLN A 34 -22.72 13.11 -12.14
C GLN A 34 -23.69 12.34 -11.23
N MET A 35 -23.99 11.04 -11.41
CA MET A 35 -25.09 10.36 -10.70
C MET A 35 -24.71 9.71 -9.35
N LEU A 36 -23.49 9.18 -9.19
CA LEU A 36 -22.98 8.79 -7.86
C LEU A 36 -22.83 10.01 -6.94
N MET A 37 -22.62 11.18 -7.55
CA MET A 37 -22.55 12.47 -6.90
C MET A 37 -23.93 12.97 -6.41
N MET A 38 -25.07 12.56 -7.00
CA MET A 38 -26.36 13.22 -6.78
C MET A 38 -26.89 13.20 -5.32
N PRO A 39 -26.87 12.10 -4.53
CA PRO A 39 -27.43 12.16 -3.18
C PRO A 39 -26.54 12.90 -2.16
N ARG A 40 -25.23 12.98 -2.39
CA ARG A 40 -24.23 13.55 -1.45
C ARG A 40 -23.77 14.95 -1.83
N ILE A 41 -23.67 15.30 -3.12
CA ILE A 41 -23.28 16.63 -3.59
C ILE A 41 -24.46 17.59 -3.72
N LEU A 42 -25.70 17.12 -3.92
CA LEU A 42 -26.87 18.01 -3.78
C LEU A 42 -27.07 18.52 -2.35
N ARG A 43 -26.43 17.91 -1.34
CA ARG A 43 -26.46 18.37 0.06
C ARG A 43 -25.23 19.19 0.47
N ASN A 44 -24.24 19.36 -0.40
CA ASN A 44 -23.01 20.08 -0.08
C ASN A 44 -22.86 21.30 -1.01
N PRO A 45 -22.96 22.55 -0.51
CA PRO A 45 -22.99 23.76 -1.33
C PRO A 45 -21.65 24.11 -2.01
N VAL A 46 -20.63 23.25 -1.89
CA VAL A 46 -19.32 23.43 -2.51
C VAL A 46 -18.99 22.19 -3.31
N ASN A 47 -18.67 22.34 -4.61
CA ASN A 47 -18.28 21.28 -5.56
C ASN A 47 -16.97 20.56 -5.14
N GLN A 48 -16.98 19.86 -4.01
CA GLN A 48 -15.80 19.28 -3.37
C GLN A 48 -15.93 17.76 -3.33
N ILE A 49 -15.09 17.05 -4.09
CA ILE A 49 -15.03 15.58 -4.06
C ILE A 49 -14.04 15.17 -2.97
N ARG A 50 -14.43 14.24 -2.11
CA ARG A 50 -13.59 13.78 -1.00
C ARG A 50 -12.81 12.53 -1.41
N TYR A 51 -11.63 12.34 -0.85
CA TYR A 51 -10.83 11.13 -1.09
C TYR A 51 -11.56 9.84 -0.68
N SER A 52 -12.44 9.90 0.33
CA SER A 52 -13.29 8.78 0.72
C SER A 52 -14.24 8.34 -0.41
N ASP A 53 -14.79 9.29 -1.17
CA ASP A 53 -15.70 9.00 -2.28
C ASP A 53 -14.93 8.31 -3.43
N VAL A 54 -13.68 8.70 -3.68
CA VAL A 54 -12.80 8.07 -4.68
C VAL A 54 -12.44 6.63 -4.28
N ILE A 55 -12.04 6.41 -3.02
CA ILE A 55 -11.69 5.08 -2.51
C ILE A 55 -12.92 4.16 -2.50
N PHE A 56 -14.08 4.70 -2.09
CA PHE A 56 -15.33 3.96 -2.11
C PHE A 56 -15.70 3.53 -3.53
N TYR A 57 -15.58 4.44 -4.51
CA TYR A 57 -15.81 4.09 -5.91
C TYR A 57 -14.84 3.02 -6.40
N ALA A 58 -13.54 3.16 -6.10
CA ALA A 58 -12.54 2.16 -6.45
C ALA A 58 -12.88 0.80 -5.84
N ALA A 59 -13.36 0.77 -4.61
CA ALA A 59 -13.88 -0.44 -4.01
C ALA A 59 -15.06 -1.01 -4.83
N CYS A 60 -16.11 -0.24 -5.10
CA CYS A 60 -17.24 -0.76 -5.86
C CYS A 60 -16.85 -1.29 -7.26
N ALA A 61 -15.97 -0.59 -7.98
CA ALA A 61 -15.64 -0.91 -9.37
C ALA A 61 -14.74 -2.15 -9.52
N LEU A 62 -13.83 -2.39 -8.57
CA LEU A 62 -12.90 -3.54 -8.61
C LEU A 62 -13.58 -4.91 -8.44
N ASP A 63 -14.85 -4.97 -8.08
CA ASP A 63 -15.64 -6.21 -8.05
C ASP A 63 -16.01 -6.73 -9.45
N SER A 64 -15.96 -5.87 -10.48
CA SER A 64 -16.53 -6.17 -11.80
C SER A 64 -15.49 -6.57 -12.85
N THR A 65 -14.19 -6.45 -12.56
CA THR A 65 -13.12 -6.62 -13.55
C THR A 65 -12.42 -7.96 -13.38
N THR A 66 -12.57 -8.84 -14.38
CA THR A 66 -11.90 -10.14 -14.45
C THR A 66 -10.38 -10.03 -14.57
N MET A 67 -9.74 -10.98 -13.89
CA MET A 67 -8.32 -11.25 -13.74
C MET A 67 -7.48 -11.04 -15.02
N THR A 68 -6.43 -10.22 -14.94
CA THR A 68 -5.27 -10.31 -15.84
C THR A 68 -4.03 -10.78 -15.07
N SER A 69 -3.29 -11.67 -15.73
CA SER A 69 -2.17 -12.46 -15.21
C SER A 69 -0.90 -11.64 -14.96
N PHE A 70 -0.12 -12.10 -13.98
CA PHE A 70 1.22 -11.59 -13.70
C PHE A 70 2.18 -11.93 -14.85
N GLU A 71 2.88 -10.93 -15.38
CA GLU A 71 4.09 -11.13 -16.15
C GLU A 71 5.30 -10.92 -15.24
N ALA A 72 6.05 -12.01 -15.01
CA ALA A 72 7.33 -11.95 -14.33
C ALA A 72 8.38 -11.39 -15.31
N SER A 73 8.91 -10.20 -15.02
CA SER A 73 10.09 -9.69 -15.71
C SER A 73 11.35 -10.19 -15.02
N SER A 74 12.12 -11.01 -15.73
CA SER A 74 13.46 -11.46 -15.35
C SER A 74 14.50 -10.46 -15.82
N GLY A 75 15.44 -10.06 -14.94
CA GLY A 75 16.71 -9.46 -15.36
C GLY A 75 17.10 -8.06 -14.85
N LEU A 76 16.52 -7.51 -13.78
CA LEU A 76 17.04 -6.30 -13.14
C LEU A 76 17.41 -6.55 -11.67
N ASN A 77 18.28 -5.72 -11.08
CA ASN A 77 18.48 -5.67 -9.62
C ASN A 77 17.12 -5.42 -8.94
N ARG A 78 16.48 -6.50 -8.49
CA ARG A 78 15.22 -6.49 -7.75
C ARG A 78 15.49 -6.08 -6.31
N TYR A 79 14.46 -5.57 -5.65
CA TYR A 79 14.50 -5.35 -4.21
C TYR A 79 13.59 -6.38 -3.55
N ASP A 80 13.99 -6.96 -2.44
CA ASP A 80 13.08 -7.80 -1.66
C ASP A 80 11.90 -6.95 -1.16
N PHE A 81 12.16 -5.69 -0.78
CA PHE A 81 11.14 -4.78 -0.24
C PHE A 81 11.13 -3.38 -0.87
N PHE A 82 9.94 -2.84 -1.12
CA PHE A 82 9.72 -1.40 -1.24
C PHE A 82 9.08 -0.88 0.06
N LEU A 83 9.63 0.20 0.64
CA LEU A 83 9.18 0.76 1.92
C LEU A 83 8.29 2.00 1.73
N GLY A 84 7.03 1.80 1.34
CA GLY A 84 6.05 2.85 1.09
C GLY A 84 5.28 3.31 2.34
N GLY A 85 4.50 4.38 2.21
CA GLY A 85 3.62 4.88 3.28
C GLY A 85 4.16 6.13 4.00
N ALA A 86 3.76 6.30 5.25
CA ALA A 86 3.98 7.48 6.08
C ALA A 86 5.44 7.97 5.99
N CYS A 87 5.57 9.26 5.72
CA CYS A 87 6.82 9.98 5.50
C CYS A 87 7.25 10.70 6.81
N ASN A 88 8.12 11.70 6.73
CA ASN A 88 8.48 12.57 7.85
C ASN A 88 7.22 13.04 8.61
N PRO A 89 7.24 13.02 9.96
CA PRO A 89 8.38 12.74 10.85
C PRO A 89 8.50 11.27 11.30
N THR A 90 7.88 10.32 10.60
CA THR A 90 7.84 8.93 11.06
C THR A 90 9.20 8.23 10.96
N THR A 91 9.51 7.37 11.93
CA THR A 91 10.82 6.73 12.10
C THR A 91 10.80 5.22 11.87
N TRP A 92 9.63 4.64 11.59
CA TRP A 92 9.42 3.19 11.48
C TRP A 92 10.39 2.50 10.51
N ARG A 93 10.80 3.18 9.43
CA ARG A 93 11.82 2.67 8.49
C ARG A 93 13.15 2.47 9.20
N LYS A 94 13.66 3.53 9.82
CA LYS A 94 14.98 3.56 10.46
C LYS A 94 15.04 2.74 11.75
N GLU A 95 13.97 2.75 12.53
CA GLU A 95 13.95 2.15 13.88
C GLU A 95 13.53 0.68 13.89
N VAL A 96 12.75 0.23 12.90
CA VAL A 96 12.17 -1.12 12.90
C VAL A 96 12.47 -1.88 11.61
N ALA A 97 11.99 -1.39 10.46
CA ALA A 97 12.03 -2.17 9.22
C ALA A 97 13.46 -2.41 8.71
N ILE A 98 14.25 -1.35 8.55
CA ILE A 98 15.62 -1.42 8.02
C ILE A 98 16.52 -2.30 8.91
N PRO A 99 16.57 -2.14 10.25
CA PRO A 99 17.36 -3.03 11.10
C PRO A 99 17.04 -4.52 10.96
N ILE A 100 15.75 -4.87 10.80
CA ILE A 100 15.34 -6.27 10.59
C ILE A 100 15.82 -6.78 9.23
N LEU A 101 15.63 -5.98 8.17
CA LEU A 101 16.02 -6.35 6.81
C LEU A 101 17.55 -6.46 6.65
N ASP A 102 18.31 -5.49 7.17
CA ASP A 102 19.78 -5.50 7.16
C ASP A 102 20.33 -6.73 7.90
N ARG A 103 19.77 -7.08 9.06
CA ARG A 103 20.17 -8.26 9.84
C ARG A 103 19.97 -9.57 9.07
N LEU A 104 18.98 -9.62 8.18
CA LEU A 104 18.65 -10.78 7.36
C LEU A 104 19.31 -10.74 5.98
N GLY A 105 20.07 -9.68 5.65
CA GLY A 105 20.71 -9.52 4.34
C GLY A 105 19.73 -9.27 3.19
N LEU A 106 18.53 -8.75 3.48
CA LEU A 106 17.47 -8.48 2.49
C LEU A 106 17.61 -7.07 1.93
N THR A 107 17.46 -6.95 0.62
CA THR A 107 17.55 -5.69 -0.12
C THR A 107 16.24 -4.91 -0.06
N TYR A 108 16.34 -3.57 -0.01
CA TYR A 108 15.15 -2.72 0.02
C TYR A 108 15.37 -1.39 -0.69
N TYR A 109 14.26 -0.80 -1.14
CA TYR A 109 14.22 0.59 -1.57
C TYR A 109 13.50 1.45 -0.53
N ASN A 110 14.23 2.44 0.00
CA ASN A 110 13.67 3.46 0.88
C ASN A 110 13.38 4.76 0.08
N PRO A 111 12.11 5.14 -0.15
CA PRO A 111 11.75 6.36 -0.85
C PRO A 111 11.91 7.64 -0.02
N GLN A 112 12.10 7.53 1.31
CA GLN A 112 12.26 8.67 2.20
C GLN A 112 13.68 9.20 2.11
N VAL A 113 13.84 10.35 1.45
CA VAL A 113 15.09 11.09 1.30
C VAL A 113 14.96 12.49 1.91
N ASP A 114 16.09 13.10 2.27
CA ASP A 114 16.11 14.47 2.82
C ASP A 114 15.87 15.52 1.73
N ASP A 115 16.48 15.35 0.55
CA ASP A 115 16.36 16.26 -0.59
C ASP A 115 15.56 15.59 -1.73
N TRP A 116 14.32 16.04 -1.94
CA TRP A 116 13.47 15.52 -3.00
C TRP A 116 13.76 16.16 -4.36
N SER A 117 13.79 15.37 -5.43
CA SER A 117 13.83 15.85 -6.82
C SER A 117 12.87 15.07 -7.73
N PRO A 118 12.42 15.65 -8.87
CA PRO A 118 11.52 14.97 -9.81
C PRO A 118 12.07 13.66 -10.36
N GLU A 119 13.40 13.54 -10.51
CA GLU A 119 14.07 12.32 -10.98
C GLU A 119 13.85 11.13 -10.03
N LEU A 120 13.66 11.40 -8.74
CA LEU A 120 13.37 10.37 -7.73
C LEU A 120 12.00 9.71 -7.96
N MET A 121 11.06 10.39 -8.62
CA MET A 121 9.74 9.82 -8.91
C MET A 121 9.84 8.60 -9.82
N GLU A 122 10.71 8.69 -10.83
CA GLU A 122 10.89 7.62 -11.80
C GLU A 122 11.67 6.45 -11.20
N LEU A 123 12.66 6.75 -10.35
CA LEU A 123 13.37 5.74 -9.56
C LEU A 123 12.42 5.01 -8.60
N GLU A 124 11.56 5.73 -7.90
CA GLU A 124 10.56 5.17 -7.00
C GLU A 124 9.55 4.29 -7.76
N ARG A 125 9.09 4.76 -8.93
CA ARG A 125 8.20 3.99 -9.81
C ARG A 125 8.86 2.68 -10.24
N LYS A 126 10.12 2.75 -10.68
CA LYS A 126 10.90 1.59 -11.09
C LYS A 126 11.09 0.63 -9.91
N ALA A 127 11.49 1.13 -8.75
CA ALA A 127 11.66 0.33 -7.54
C ALA A 127 10.38 -0.45 -7.20
N LYS A 128 9.22 0.22 -7.12
CA LYS A 128 7.92 -0.45 -6.90
C LYS A 128 7.61 -1.55 -7.92
N SER A 129 8.01 -1.37 -9.17
CA SER A 129 7.73 -2.36 -10.22
C SER A 129 8.61 -3.60 -10.14
N VAL A 130 9.82 -3.48 -9.56
CA VAL A 130 10.80 -4.57 -9.45
C VAL A 130 10.91 -5.15 -8.04
N SER A 131 10.20 -4.59 -7.06
CA SER A 131 10.18 -5.12 -5.71
C SER A 131 9.29 -6.36 -5.57
N ASP A 132 9.76 -7.34 -4.79
CA ASP A 132 9.03 -8.59 -4.54
C ASP A 132 7.89 -8.39 -3.54
N ILE A 133 8.08 -7.52 -2.55
CA ILE A 133 7.03 -7.09 -1.61
C ILE A 133 6.95 -5.57 -1.56
N LEU A 134 5.73 -5.05 -1.54
CA LEU A 134 5.44 -3.63 -1.27
C LEU A 134 4.92 -3.50 0.17
N LEU A 135 5.77 -3.07 1.09
CA LEU A 135 5.38 -2.80 2.48
C LEU A 135 4.93 -1.35 2.62
N PHE A 136 3.67 -1.13 2.98
CA PHE A 136 3.11 0.21 3.21
C PHE A 136 2.69 0.38 4.67
N VAL A 137 3.28 1.37 5.35
CA VAL A 137 2.97 1.70 6.74
C VAL A 137 2.19 3.01 6.83
N PHE A 138 1.10 3.03 7.57
CA PHE A 138 0.24 4.19 7.79
C PHE A 138 0.27 4.57 9.27
N GLU A 139 0.71 5.80 9.56
CA GLU A 139 0.61 6.45 10.88
C GLU A 139 -0.32 7.67 10.74
N ASN A 140 -1.63 7.40 10.66
CA ASN A 140 -2.66 8.40 10.34
C ASN A 140 -2.76 9.57 11.32
N TRP A 141 -2.18 9.43 12.51
CA TRP A 141 -2.17 10.46 13.53
C TRP A 141 -1.00 11.45 13.37
N ARG A 142 0.06 11.08 12.63
CA ARG A 142 1.23 11.94 12.33
C ARG A 142 1.21 12.54 10.94
N THR A 143 0.47 11.94 10.01
CA THR A 143 0.47 12.34 8.59
C THR A 143 -0.95 12.31 8.04
N ARG A 144 -1.26 13.23 7.12
CA ARG A 144 -2.52 13.18 6.36
C ARG A 144 -2.62 11.89 5.53
N GLY A 145 -1.49 11.35 5.05
CA GLY A 145 -1.38 10.00 4.47
C GLY A 145 -2.19 9.73 3.20
N LEU A 146 -3.01 10.68 2.73
CA LEU A 146 -3.98 10.49 1.64
C LEU A 146 -3.33 10.06 0.32
N VAL A 147 -2.17 10.62 0.00
CA VAL A 147 -1.41 10.26 -1.21
C VAL A 147 -0.99 8.80 -1.17
N SER A 148 -0.39 8.38 -0.06
CA SER A 148 -0.01 6.99 0.16
C SER A 148 -1.22 6.06 0.21
N LEU A 149 -2.36 6.54 0.70
CA LEU A 149 -3.61 5.77 0.78
C LEU A 149 -4.17 5.48 -0.62
N LEU A 150 -4.19 6.51 -1.48
CA LEU A 150 -4.57 6.36 -2.89
C LEU A 150 -3.58 5.47 -3.64
N GLU A 151 -2.30 5.64 -3.40
CA GLU A 151 -1.28 4.80 -4.02
C GLU A 151 -1.42 3.34 -3.60
N ALA A 152 -1.63 3.06 -2.31
CA ALA A 152 -1.88 1.71 -1.84
C ALA A 152 -3.18 1.13 -2.41
N THR A 153 -4.23 1.95 -2.55
CA THR A 153 -5.48 1.57 -3.25
C THR A 153 -5.19 1.17 -4.69
N TYR A 154 -4.35 1.95 -5.38
CA TYR A 154 -3.91 1.64 -6.74
C TYR A 154 -3.12 0.35 -6.82
N LEU A 155 -2.11 0.16 -5.97
CA LEU A 155 -1.30 -1.05 -5.96
C LEU A 155 -2.15 -2.30 -5.61
N ALA A 156 -3.10 -2.15 -4.68
CA ALA A 156 -4.08 -3.17 -4.34
C ALA A 156 -4.95 -3.55 -5.55
N SER A 157 -5.43 -2.56 -6.32
CA SER A 157 -6.23 -2.79 -7.53
C SER A 157 -5.46 -3.59 -8.60
N GLN A 158 -4.15 -3.35 -8.69
CA GLN A 158 -3.23 -4.04 -9.60
C GLN A 158 -2.76 -5.39 -9.04
N LYS A 159 -3.30 -5.83 -7.89
CA LYS A 159 -2.93 -7.05 -7.17
C LYS A 159 -1.42 -7.16 -6.90
N LYS A 160 -0.75 -6.03 -6.71
CA LYS A 160 0.67 -6.04 -6.34
C LYS A 160 0.83 -6.73 -4.98
N PRO A 161 1.99 -7.34 -4.70
CA PRO A 161 2.28 -8.08 -3.46
C PRO A 161 2.39 -7.12 -2.27
N LEU A 162 1.25 -6.61 -1.83
CA LEU A 162 1.13 -5.54 -0.83
C LEU A 162 1.00 -6.15 0.56
N VAL A 163 1.81 -5.65 1.50
CA VAL A 163 1.64 -5.90 2.95
C VAL A 163 1.45 -4.55 3.63
N LEU A 164 0.42 -4.45 4.48
CA LEU A 164 0.02 -3.21 5.10
C LEU A 164 0.28 -3.23 6.61
N CYS A 165 0.68 -2.08 7.14
CA CYS A 165 0.63 -1.79 8.56
C CYS A 165 -0.18 -0.51 8.76
N ILE A 166 -1.24 -0.57 9.55
CA ILE A 166 -2.02 0.62 9.96
C ILE A 166 -1.85 0.75 11.46
N SER A 167 -0.92 1.61 11.88
CA SER A 167 -0.58 1.80 13.29
C SER A 167 -1.79 2.34 14.06
N LYS A 168 -2.13 1.65 15.14
CA LYS A 168 -3.26 2.02 16.04
C LYS A 168 -2.80 2.80 17.27
N VAL A 169 -1.55 3.27 17.32
CA VAL A 169 -1.02 4.03 18.45
C VAL A 169 -1.88 5.28 18.62
N LYS A 170 -2.65 5.30 19.73
CA LYS A 170 -3.48 6.44 20.11
C LYS A 170 -2.60 7.41 20.87
N CYS A 171 -2.37 8.61 20.32
CA CYS A 171 -1.86 9.72 21.11
C CYS A 171 -3.04 10.44 21.79
N THR A 172 -2.79 10.99 22.98
CA THR A 172 -3.77 11.77 23.75
C THR A 172 -3.98 13.18 23.21
N ASP A 173 -3.09 13.64 22.33
CA ASP A 173 -3.15 14.97 21.72
C ASP A 173 -3.93 14.96 20.40
N PHE A 174 -4.55 16.09 20.06
CA PHE A 174 -5.20 16.26 18.77
C PHE A 174 -4.17 16.01 17.66
N PRO A 175 -4.52 15.27 16.59
CA PRO A 175 -3.59 14.91 15.54
C PRO A 175 -3.04 16.18 14.89
N SER A 176 -1.72 16.29 14.88
CA SER A 176 -0.99 17.31 14.14
C SER A 176 -0.21 16.63 13.03
N ALA A 177 -0.32 17.16 11.82
CA ALA A 177 0.51 16.74 10.69
C ALA A 177 1.49 17.85 10.38
N ALA A 178 2.79 17.53 10.41
CA ALA A 178 3.87 18.48 10.11
C ALA A 178 3.82 19.81 10.91
N GLY A 179 3.32 19.78 12.15
CA GLY A 179 3.19 20.97 13.00
C GLY A 179 1.93 21.81 12.75
N GLU A 180 1.08 21.42 11.82
CA GLU A 180 -0.24 22.03 11.61
C GLU A 180 -1.31 21.31 12.42
N ASN A 181 -2.27 22.07 12.94
CA ASN A 181 -3.45 21.50 13.60
C ASN A 181 -4.44 20.99 12.56
N ILE A 182 -4.82 19.73 12.66
CA ILE A 182 -5.89 19.16 11.85
C ILE A 182 -7.23 19.57 12.46
N SER A 183 -8.11 20.18 11.66
CA SER A 183 -9.45 20.54 12.13
C SER A 183 -10.30 19.30 12.40
N LYS A 184 -11.33 19.39 13.26
CA LYS A 184 -12.25 18.26 13.52
C LYS A 184 -12.90 17.73 12.25
N LEU A 185 -13.27 18.63 11.33
CA LEU A 185 -13.89 18.27 10.06
C LEU A 185 -12.89 17.54 9.14
N GLU A 186 -11.66 18.04 9.07
CA GLU A 186 -10.58 17.43 8.30
C GLU A 186 -10.24 16.03 8.83
N TYR A 187 -10.11 15.89 10.16
CA TYR A 187 -9.86 14.61 10.80
C TYR A 187 -10.97 13.59 10.48
N HIS A 188 -12.24 14.02 10.56
CA HIS A 188 -13.37 13.18 10.17
C HIS A 188 -13.26 12.68 8.72
N PHE A 189 -12.81 13.51 7.77
CA PHE A 189 -12.60 13.09 6.38
C PHE A 189 -11.44 12.12 6.21
N LEU A 190 -10.34 12.30 6.95
CA LEU A 190 -9.22 11.36 6.97
C LEU A 190 -9.65 9.99 7.52
N GLU A 191 -10.44 9.97 8.60
CA GLU A 191 -11.01 8.74 9.16
C GLU A 191 -11.98 8.07 8.17
N GLU A 192 -12.84 8.83 7.50
CA GLU A 192 -13.76 8.29 6.47
C GLU A 192 -12.98 7.62 5.33
N ALA A 193 -11.94 8.28 4.81
CA ALA A 193 -11.09 7.73 3.75
C ALA A 193 -10.36 6.45 4.19
N MET A 194 -9.79 6.45 5.39
CA MET A 194 -9.13 5.26 5.93
C MET A 194 -10.13 4.11 6.15
N ASN A 195 -11.32 4.39 6.65
CA ASN A 195 -12.35 3.38 6.83
C ASN A 195 -12.76 2.74 5.50
N CYS A 196 -12.94 3.54 4.44
CA CYS A 196 -13.19 3.01 3.10
C CYS A 196 -12.03 2.12 2.60
N PHE A 197 -10.78 2.54 2.83
CA PHE A 197 -9.60 1.76 2.47
C PHE A 197 -9.53 0.43 3.25
N ILE A 198 -9.82 0.44 4.55
CA ILE A 198 -9.86 -0.76 5.39
C ILE A 198 -10.90 -1.76 4.85
N GLN A 199 -12.05 -1.29 4.40
CA GLN A 199 -13.06 -2.18 3.80
C GLN A 199 -12.56 -2.77 2.48
N LEU A 200 -11.90 -1.96 1.63
CA LEU A 200 -11.30 -2.43 0.38
C LEU A 200 -10.27 -3.54 0.63
N ILE A 201 -9.30 -3.31 1.52
CA ILE A 201 -8.21 -4.28 1.76
C ILE A 201 -8.71 -5.56 2.41
N LYS A 202 -9.72 -5.48 3.30
CA LYS A 202 -10.38 -6.67 3.86
C LYS A 202 -11.04 -7.51 2.77
N ARG A 203 -11.76 -6.86 1.85
CA ARG A 203 -12.42 -7.54 0.74
C ARG A 203 -11.42 -8.16 -0.23
N LEU A 204 -10.31 -7.46 -0.52
CA LEU A 204 -9.21 -7.97 -1.36
C LEU A 204 -8.30 -8.97 -0.62
N LYS A 205 -8.54 -9.25 0.67
CA LYS A 205 -7.75 -10.14 1.52
C LYS A 205 -6.26 -9.76 1.57
N ILE A 206 -5.97 -8.46 1.54
CA ILE A 206 -4.60 -7.95 1.65
C ILE A 206 -4.16 -8.03 3.12
N PRO A 207 -2.99 -8.62 3.43
CA PRO A 207 -2.46 -8.69 4.78
C PRO A 207 -2.29 -7.31 5.41
N CYS A 208 -2.87 -7.10 6.59
CA CYS A 208 -2.82 -5.82 7.30
C CYS A 208 -2.62 -6.03 8.80
N PHE A 209 -1.62 -5.38 9.37
CA PHE A 209 -1.22 -5.50 10.77
C PHE A 209 -1.29 -4.14 11.49
N SER A 210 -1.28 -4.15 12.83
CA SER A 210 -1.21 -2.91 13.64
C SER A 210 0.21 -2.53 14.05
N GLU A 211 1.14 -3.48 14.07
CA GLU A 211 2.52 -3.27 14.46
C GLU A 211 3.45 -3.44 13.26
N VAL A 212 4.42 -2.53 13.13
CA VAL A 212 5.37 -2.51 12.01
C VAL A 212 6.24 -3.77 12.03
N GLU A 213 6.74 -4.17 13.20
CA GLU A 213 7.57 -5.36 13.35
C GLU A 213 6.83 -6.62 12.90
N THR A 214 5.56 -6.80 13.30
CA THR A 214 4.74 -7.94 12.86
C THR A 214 4.52 -7.93 11.34
N ALA A 215 4.26 -6.76 10.75
CA ALA A 215 4.09 -6.63 9.31
C ALA A 215 5.37 -7.00 8.54
N VAL A 216 6.53 -6.49 8.99
CA VAL A 216 7.84 -6.80 8.39
C VAL A 216 8.14 -8.28 8.49
N ASN A 217 7.98 -8.89 9.67
CA ASN A 217 8.23 -10.31 9.87
C ASN A 217 7.30 -11.16 8.98
N TYR A 218 6.01 -10.87 8.93
CA TYR A 218 5.09 -11.56 8.01
C TYR A 218 5.55 -11.46 6.55
N ALA A 219 5.96 -10.25 6.14
CA ALA A 219 6.37 -9.96 4.78
C ALA A 219 7.65 -10.71 4.38
N VAL A 220 8.63 -10.78 5.29
CA VAL A 220 9.86 -11.60 5.17
C VAL A 220 9.53 -13.08 4.99
N HIS A 221 8.66 -13.63 5.83
CA HIS A 221 8.28 -15.05 5.69
C HIS A 221 7.61 -15.32 4.34
N ASN A 222 6.76 -14.42 3.85
CA ASN A 222 6.11 -14.57 2.55
C ASN A 222 7.06 -14.41 1.36
N SER A 223 8.04 -13.49 1.43
CA SER A 223 9.04 -13.35 0.36
C SER A 223 9.92 -14.59 0.21
N HIS A 224 10.36 -15.18 1.33
CA HIS A 224 11.13 -16.41 1.32
C HIS A 224 10.34 -17.59 0.74
N LEU A 225 9.04 -17.70 1.01
CA LEU A 225 8.20 -18.76 0.44
C LEU A 225 8.02 -18.63 -1.07
N VAL A 226 7.87 -17.40 -1.57
CA VAL A 226 7.81 -17.15 -3.03
C VAL A 226 9.15 -17.52 -3.68
N SER A 227 10.28 -17.14 -3.06
CA SER A 227 11.61 -17.53 -3.54
C SER A 227 11.82 -19.05 -3.51
N CYS A 228 11.46 -19.72 -2.42
CA CYS A 228 11.52 -21.18 -2.30
C CYS A 228 10.64 -21.88 -3.35
N PHE A 229 9.42 -21.37 -3.60
CA PHE A 229 8.52 -21.96 -4.59
C PHE A 229 9.04 -21.77 -6.02
N ILE A 230 9.59 -20.60 -6.35
CA ILE A 230 10.23 -20.36 -7.65
C ILE A 230 11.45 -21.27 -7.81
N ASN A 231 12.34 -21.32 -6.81
CA ASN A 231 13.50 -22.21 -6.83
C ASN A 231 13.10 -23.69 -6.94
N PHE A 232 12.00 -24.10 -6.29
CA PHE A 232 11.45 -25.45 -6.43
C PHE A 232 10.94 -25.70 -7.86
N LEU A 233 10.20 -24.76 -8.45
CA LEU A 233 9.72 -24.85 -9.83
C LEU A 233 10.89 -24.92 -10.82
N ASP A 234 11.89 -24.06 -10.64
CA ASP A 234 13.09 -24.03 -11.47
C ASP A 234 13.87 -25.34 -11.35
N CYS A 235 14.05 -25.84 -10.12
CA CYS A 235 14.66 -27.16 -9.86
C CYS A 235 13.86 -28.32 -10.48
N PHE A 236 12.53 -28.25 -10.44
CA PHE A 236 11.64 -29.25 -11.01
C PHE A 236 11.72 -29.23 -12.54
N VAL A 237 11.74 -28.05 -13.15
CA VAL A 237 11.88 -27.84 -14.60
C VAL A 237 13.29 -28.24 -15.07
N SER A 238 14.33 -27.98 -14.28
CA SER A 238 15.72 -28.36 -14.58
C SER A 238 16.08 -29.80 -14.21
N GLY A 239 15.17 -30.55 -13.58
CA GLY A 239 15.38 -31.95 -13.19
C GLY A 239 16.36 -32.17 -12.03
N THR A 240 16.71 -31.13 -11.27
CA THR A 240 17.63 -31.22 -10.12
C THR A 240 16.83 -31.40 -8.83
N PHE A 241 16.68 -32.64 -8.37
CA PHE A 241 15.80 -32.97 -7.24
C PHE A 241 16.49 -32.73 -5.87
N PHE A 242 16.24 -31.57 -5.24
CA PHE A 242 16.55 -31.26 -3.83
C PHE A 242 15.25 -31.15 -3.00
N GLY A 243 14.34 -32.12 -3.16
CA GLY A 243 12.93 -31.99 -2.77
C GLY A 243 12.60 -32.08 -1.27
N ILE A 244 13.52 -32.44 -0.37
CA ILE A 244 13.18 -32.74 1.04
C ILE A 244 13.26 -31.51 1.95
N GLU A 245 14.28 -30.65 1.81
CA GLU A 245 14.42 -29.44 2.64
C GLU A 245 13.38 -28.36 2.30
N LEU A 246 13.04 -28.21 1.02
CA LEU A 246 12.01 -27.29 0.53
C LEU A 246 10.60 -27.67 1.03
N MET A 247 10.32 -28.97 1.17
CA MET A 247 9.03 -29.47 1.67
C MET A 247 8.86 -29.19 3.17
N ASN A 248 9.94 -29.26 3.95
CA ASN A 248 9.92 -28.91 5.38
C ASN A 248 9.63 -27.42 5.61
N SER A 249 10.20 -26.53 4.78
CA SER A 249 9.92 -25.07 4.84
C SER A 249 8.45 -24.73 4.52
N LEU A 250 7.82 -25.48 3.60
CA LEU A 250 6.38 -25.38 3.31
C LEU A 250 5.49 -25.94 4.43
N ILE A 251 5.96 -26.96 5.17
CA ILE A 251 5.23 -27.54 6.31
C ILE A 251 5.27 -26.59 7.51
N ASP A 252 6.40 -25.93 7.79
CA ASP A 252 6.50 -24.91 8.84
C ASP A 252 5.52 -23.75 8.63
N HIS A 253 5.19 -23.42 7.37
CA HIS A 253 4.19 -22.42 7.02
C HIS A 253 2.76 -22.82 7.44
N VAL A 254 2.37 -24.09 7.31
CA VAL A 254 1.05 -24.59 7.77
C VAL A 254 0.96 -24.50 9.30
N CYS A 255 2.07 -24.79 9.99
CA CYS A 255 2.15 -24.70 11.44
C CYS A 255 2.09 -23.24 11.96
N TYR A 256 2.78 -22.30 11.32
CA TYR A 256 2.81 -20.89 11.73
C TYR A 256 1.46 -20.18 11.52
N PHE A 257 0.74 -20.48 10.43
CA PHE A 257 -0.59 -19.91 10.19
C PHE A 257 -1.60 -20.29 11.27
N THR A 258 -1.49 -21.47 11.87
CA THR A 258 -2.35 -21.91 12.97
C THR A 258 -2.14 -21.11 14.26
N VAL A 259 -0.97 -20.46 14.42
CA VAL A 259 -0.58 -19.74 15.64
C VAL A 259 -0.95 -18.24 15.59
N TYR A 260 -1.04 -17.63 14.41
CA TYR A 260 -1.17 -16.16 14.26
C TYR A 260 -2.51 -15.69 13.63
N THR A 261 -3.48 -16.58 13.38
CA THR A 261 -4.80 -16.22 12.87
C THR A 261 -5.93 -16.24 13.92
N HIS A 262 -5.64 -15.90 15.17
CA HIS A 262 -6.65 -15.65 16.21
C HIS A 262 -6.61 -14.21 16.71
#